data_AF-A0A2G1ULP1-F1
#
_entry.id   AF-A0A2G1ULP1-F1
#
_cell.length_a   1.000
_cell.length_b   1.000
_cell.length_c   1.000
_cell.angle_alpha   90.00
_cell.angle_beta   90.00
_cell.angle_gamma   90.00
#
_symmetry.space_group_name_H-M   'P 1'
#
loop_
_entity.id
_entity.type
_entity.pdbx_description
1 polymer ?
#
loop_
_entity_poly.entity_id
_entity_poly.type
_entity_poly.pdbx_seq_one_letter_code
_entity_poly.pdbx_strand_id
1 'polypeptide(L)'
;MPIHSFLRTALLSLLLLTSTASAEALTEPKVRGFISSLAELQTMEEEFADLTDDLGEEAGNAGMPDLSSIMSDSVRQFRDHPAYDRLDEVVSRHGFDSPEDWGATGDRVFLAWMAIQMQGQRPGIQQEMAQALAEIDNNPNLTAAQKEQMRAMMGGAVVAMEQIGQAPEEDIRAVRPHAAELRAITEAD
;
A
#
# COMPACT_ATOMS: atom_id res chain seq x y z
N MET A 1 21.17 45.42 -43.04
CA MET A 1 21.26 43.94 -43.01
C MET A 1 22.64 43.58 -42.49
N PRO A 2 22.82 42.67 -41.51
CA PRO A 2 22.07 41.42 -41.32
C PRO A 2 21.44 41.27 -39.92
N ILE A 3 20.12 41.08 -39.89
CA ILE A 3 19.31 40.87 -38.68
C ILE A 3 19.14 39.35 -38.38
N HIS A 4 19.88 38.46 -39.05
CA HIS A 4 19.46 37.04 -39.15
C HIS A 4 20.41 36.00 -38.52
N SER A 5 21.57 36.40 -37.97
CA SER A 5 22.51 35.44 -37.34
C SER A 5 22.43 35.36 -35.83
N PHE A 6 21.86 36.35 -35.13
CA PHE A 6 21.71 36.31 -33.66
C PHE A 6 20.41 35.66 -33.19
N LEU A 7 19.43 35.46 -34.09
CA LEU A 7 18.13 34.89 -33.72
C LEU A 7 18.08 33.35 -33.77
N ARG A 8 19.16 32.68 -34.20
CA ARG A 8 19.22 31.21 -34.30
C ARG A 8 19.95 30.54 -33.14
N THR A 9 20.76 31.27 -32.39
CA THR A 9 21.53 30.72 -31.25
C THR A 9 20.83 30.86 -29.89
N ALA A 10 19.73 31.60 -29.81
CA ALA A 10 19.00 31.80 -28.55
C ALA A 10 17.82 30.82 -28.33
N LEU A 11 17.54 29.92 -29.28
CA LEU A 11 16.37 29.02 -29.24
C LEU A 11 16.74 27.55 -28.97
N LEU A 12 17.91 27.28 -28.40
CA LEU A 12 18.38 25.92 -28.07
C LEU A 12 18.72 25.69 -26.58
N SER A 13 18.32 26.61 -25.70
CA SER A 13 18.58 26.48 -24.25
C SER A 13 17.36 26.10 -23.42
N LEU A 14 16.21 25.82 -24.06
CA LEU A 14 14.95 25.47 -23.38
C LEU A 14 14.64 23.96 -23.44
N LEU A 15 15.67 23.12 -23.41
CA LEU A 15 15.51 21.69 -23.16
C LEU A 15 16.28 21.32 -21.89
N LEU A 16 15.65 20.46 -21.08
CA LEU A 16 16.15 19.82 -19.85
C LEU A 16 15.77 20.50 -18.51
N LEU A 17 14.51 20.92 -18.37
CA LEU A 17 13.80 20.62 -17.12
C LEU A 17 13.18 19.23 -17.28
N THR A 18 14.03 18.20 -17.32
CA THR A 18 13.56 16.85 -17.06
C THR A 18 13.19 16.82 -15.59
N SER A 19 11.91 17.01 -15.29
CA SER A 19 11.38 16.59 -13.99
C SER A 19 11.74 15.13 -13.86
N THR A 20 12.75 14.83 -13.06
CA THR A 20 12.91 13.49 -12.52
C THR A 20 11.66 13.27 -11.72
N ALA A 21 10.71 12.52 -12.27
CA ALA A 21 9.62 11.90 -11.54
C ALA A 21 10.26 10.89 -10.58
N SER A 22 10.96 11.41 -9.57
CA SER A 22 11.16 10.71 -8.32
C SER A 22 9.77 10.57 -7.74
N ALA A 23 9.35 9.34 -7.43
CA ALA A 23 8.20 9.14 -6.56
C ALA A 23 8.39 10.08 -5.36
N GLU A 24 7.52 11.07 -5.21
CA GLU A 24 7.67 12.04 -4.13
C GLU A 24 7.63 11.26 -2.82
N ALA A 25 8.67 11.38 -2.00
CA ALA A 25 8.73 10.71 -0.71
C ALA A 25 7.46 11.05 0.09
N LEU A 26 6.92 10.09 0.87
CA LEU A 26 5.76 10.39 1.70
C LEU A 26 6.06 11.59 2.59
N THR A 27 5.26 12.63 2.43
CA THR A 27 5.38 13.83 3.24
C THR A 27 4.57 13.68 4.52
N GLU A 28 5.04 14.28 5.60
CA GLU A 28 4.34 14.27 6.89
C GLU A 28 2.88 14.79 6.80
N PRO A 29 2.56 15.84 6.00
CA PRO A 29 1.17 16.22 5.76
C PRO A 29 0.33 15.13 5.09
N LYS A 30 0.86 14.41 4.09
CA LYS A 30 0.13 13.31 3.42
C LYS A 30 -0.11 12.13 4.37
N VAL A 31 0.87 11.76 5.20
CA VAL A 31 0.68 10.71 6.21
C VAL A 31 -0.40 11.09 7.23
N ARG A 32 -0.37 12.32 7.75
CA ARG A 32 -1.40 12.81 8.68
C ARG A 32 -2.78 12.91 8.04
N GLY A 33 -2.85 13.42 6.81
CA GLY A 33 -4.10 13.51 6.06
C GLY A 33 -4.70 12.13 5.87
N PHE A 34 -3.88 11.14 5.47
CA PHE A 34 -4.32 9.76 5.32
C PHE A 34 -4.90 9.20 6.62
N ILE A 35 -4.17 9.32 7.73
CA ILE A 35 -4.61 8.85 9.04
C ILE A 35 -5.90 9.52 9.50
N SER A 36 -6.00 10.84 9.33
CA SER A 36 -7.17 11.62 9.73
C SER A 36 -8.40 11.26 8.90
N SER A 37 -8.21 11.04 7.59
CA SER A 37 -9.28 10.58 6.70
C SER A 37 -9.73 9.16 7.03
N LEU A 38 -8.82 8.24 7.40
CA LEU A 38 -9.20 6.88 7.85
C LEU A 38 -10.07 6.95 9.10
N ALA A 39 -9.67 7.74 10.10
CA ALA A 39 -10.43 7.90 11.33
C ALA A 39 -11.82 8.50 11.07
N GLU A 40 -11.96 9.41 10.11
CA GLU A 40 -13.26 9.94 9.71
C GLU A 40 -14.11 8.89 8.99
N LEU A 41 -13.53 8.15 8.03
CA LEU A 41 -14.23 7.09 7.31
C LEU A 41 -14.75 5.98 8.25
N GLN A 42 -14.02 5.65 9.32
CA GLN A 42 -14.48 4.72 10.36
C GLN A 42 -15.76 5.20 11.06
N THR A 43 -15.94 6.51 11.25
CA THR A 43 -17.20 7.03 11.82
C THR A 43 -18.40 6.89 10.88
N MET A 44 -18.14 6.50 9.63
CA MET A 44 -19.13 6.36 8.57
C MET A 44 -19.34 4.90 8.17
N GLU A 45 -18.91 3.94 8.99
CA GLU A 45 -19.01 2.50 8.71
C GLU A 45 -20.41 2.07 8.25
N GLU A 46 -21.49 2.59 8.82
CA GLU A 46 -22.86 2.28 8.37
C GLU A 46 -23.14 2.73 6.93
N GLU A 47 -22.54 3.84 6.47
CA GLU A 47 -22.67 4.32 5.09
C GLU A 47 -21.85 3.47 4.10
N PHE A 48 -20.86 2.72 4.60
CA PHE A 48 -20.02 1.82 3.82
C PHE A 48 -20.28 0.33 4.13
N ALA A 49 -21.26 -0.01 4.97
CA ALA A 49 -21.47 -1.38 5.46
C ALA A 49 -21.94 -2.36 4.38
N ASP A 50 -22.84 -1.92 3.50
CA ASP A 50 -23.31 -2.72 2.35
C ASP A 50 -22.15 -3.09 1.39
N LEU A 51 -21.01 -2.37 1.46
CA LEU A 51 -19.84 -2.59 0.62
C LEU A 51 -18.86 -3.60 1.19
N THR A 52 -18.70 -3.64 2.51
CA THR A 52 -17.80 -4.59 3.17
C THR A 52 -18.26 -6.03 2.99
N ASP A 53 -19.58 -6.25 2.90
CA ASP A 53 -20.16 -7.58 2.66
C ASP A 53 -19.88 -8.08 1.22
N ASP A 54 -20.06 -7.23 0.21
CA ASP A 54 -19.81 -7.60 -1.20
C ASP A 54 -18.31 -7.87 -1.48
N LEU A 55 -17.40 -7.13 -0.82
CA LEU A 55 -15.95 -7.30 -0.99
C LEU A 55 -15.38 -8.50 -0.20
N GLY A 56 -15.97 -8.83 0.95
CA GLY A 56 -15.57 -9.98 1.77
C GLY A 56 -15.80 -11.32 1.05
N GLU A 57 -16.84 -11.41 0.22
CA GLU A 57 -17.15 -12.63 -0.55
C GLU A 57 -16.19 -12.84 -1.74
N GLU A 58 -15.73 -11.78 -2.41
CA GLU A 58 -14.76 -11.90 -3.52
C GLU A 58 -13.33 -12.16 -3.05
N ALA A 59 -12.93 -11.58 -1.91
CA ALA A 59 -11.59 -11.78 -1.32
C ALA A 59 -11.34 -13.22 -0.84
N GLY A 60 -12.39 -13.95 -0.44
CA GLY A 60 -12.28 -15.34 0.03
C GLY A 60 -11.80 -16.36 -1.02
N ASN A 61 -11.78 -15.98 -2.30
CA ASN A 61 -11.40 -16.84 -3.42
C ASN A 61 -10.10 -16.39 -4.14
N ALA A 62 -9.52 -15.25 -3.75
CA ALA A 62 -8.25 -14.78 -4.27
C ALA A 62 -7.09 -15.28 -3.38
N GLY A 63 -5.91 -15.50 -3.96
CA GLY A 63 -4.71 -15.80 -3.18
C GLY A 63 -4.34 -14.66 -2.22
N MET A 64 -3.18 -14.76 -1.55
CA MET A 64 -2.66 -13.67 -0.72
C MET A 64 -2.69 -12.34 -1.50
N PRO A 65 -3.30 -11.27 -0.96
CA PRO A 65 -3.44 -9.99 -1.67
C PRO A 65 -2.07 -9.33 -1.88
N ASP A 66 -1.93 -8.56 -2.96
CA ASP A 66 -0.75 -7.73 -3.19
C ASP A 66 -0.74 -6.60 -2.15
N LEU A 67 0.20 -6.68 -1.20
CA LEU A 67 0.30 -5.72 -0.10
C LEU A 67 0.72 -4.32 -0.56
N SER A 68 1.24 -4.21 -1.78
CA SER A 68 1.68 -2.94 -2.37
C SER A 68 0.56 -2.15 -3.04
N SER A 69 -0.64 -2.73 -3.19
CA SER A 69 -1.77 -2.10 -3.86
C SER A 69 -3.11 -2.24 -3.14
N ILE A 70 -3.11 -2.72 -1.89
CA ILE A 70 -4.35 -3.06 -1.15
C ILE A 70 -5.36 -1.91 -1.08
N MET A 71 -4.93 -0.70 -0.76
CA MET A 71 -5.79 0.49 -0.67
C MET A 71 -6.21 0.97 -2.06
N SER A 72 -5.29 1.00 -3.02
CA SER A 72 -5.63 1.38 -4.40
C SER A 72 -6.62 0.42 -5.05
N ASP A 73 -6.52 -0.88 -4.73
CA ASP A 73 -7.42 -1.91 -5.22
C ASP A 73 -8.82 -1.74 -4.61
N SER A 74 -8.92 -1.45 -3.31
CA SER A 74 -10.19 -1.10 -2.67
C SER A 74 -10.81 0.14 -3.33
N VAL A 75 -10.06 1.22 -3.53
CA VAL A 75 -10.56 2.43 -4.21
C VAL A 75 -11.09 2.11 -5.61
N ARG A 76 -10.39 1.24 -6.36
CA ARG A 76 -10.79 0.85 -7.71
C ARG A 76 -12.11 0.10 -7.73
N GLN A 77 -12.33 -0.77 -6.74
CA GLN A 77 -13.60 -1.49 -6.59
C GLN A 77 -14.77 -0.54 -6.31
N PHE A 78 -14.53 0.59 -5.64
CA PHE A 78 -15.56 1.58 -5.33
C PHE A 78 -15.89 2.53 -6.48
N ARG A 79 -15.08 2.60 -7.54
CA ARG A 79 -15.17 3.66 -8.56
C ARG A 79 -16.57 3.89 -9.14
N ASP A 80 -17.31 2.82 -9.39
CA ASP A 80 -18.64 2.90 -10.01
C ASP A 80 -19.78 2.93 -8.98
N HIS A 81 -19.45 3.00 -7.68
CA HIS A 81 -20.39 3.00 -6.57
C HIS A 81 -20.71 4.42 -6.07
N PRO A 82 -21.95 4.72 -5.64
CA PRO A 82 -22.31 6.04 -5.07
C PRO A 82 -21.46 6.49 -3.88
N ALA A 83 -20.89 5.54 -3.13
CA ALA A 83 -19.99 5.83 -2.01
C ALA A 83 -18.64 6.42 -2.45
N TYR A 84 -18.28 6.32 -3.74
CA TYR A 84 -17.06 6.93 -4.27
C TYR A 84 -17.08 8.45 -4.17
N ASP A 85 -18.21 9.09 -4.48
CA ASP A 85 -18.36 10.55 -4.34
C ASP A 85 -18.21 10.97 -2.88
N ARG A 86 -18.68 10.13 -1.95
CA ARG A 86 -18.56 10.38 -0.52
C ARG A 86 -17.11 10.21 -0.05
N LEU A 87 -16.42 9.19 -0.54
CA LEU A 87 -14.99 8.99 -0.32
C LEU A 87 -14.20 10.20 -0.85
N ASP A 88 -14.47 10.66 -2.07
CA ASP A 88 -13.85 11.83 -2.69
C ASP A 88 -13.99 13.09 -1.81
N GLU A 89 -15.19 13.35 -1.30
CA GLU A 89 -15.44 14.49 -0.40
C GLU A 89 -14.61 14.40 0.89
N VAL A 90 -14.53 13.21 1.50
CA VAL A 90 -13.75 13.00 2.73
C VAL A 90 -12.27 13.21 2.43
N VAL A 91 -11.70 12.49 1.46
CA VAL A 91 -10.26 12.55 1.19
C VAL A 91 -9.82 13.93 0.70
N SER A 92 -10.66 14.63 -0.05
CA SER A 92 -10.39 16.02 -0.48
C SER A 92 -10.25 16.97 0.70
N ARG A 93 -11.08 16.84 1.74
CA ARG A 93 -10.97 17.65 2.97
C ARG A 93 -9.67 17.40 3.73
N HIS A 94 -9.05 16.23 3.54
CA HIS A 94 -7.78 15.84 4.16
C HIS A 94 -6.56 16.06 3.26
N GLY A 95 -6.72 16.79 2.15
CA GLY A 95 -5.61 17.24 1.31
C GLY A 95 -5.18 16.24 0.23
N PHE A 96 -6.09 15.37 -0.20
CA PHE A 96 -5.91 14.51 -1.37
C PHE A 96 -6.57 15.12 -2.61
N ASP A 97 -5.97 14.89 -3.77
CA ASP A 97 -6.50 15.41 -5.03
C ASP A 97 -7.61 14.50 -5.60
N SER A 98 -7.62 13.22 -5.20
CA SER A 98 -8.67 12.25 -5.54
C SER A 98 -8.60 11.01 -4.63
N PRO A 99 -9.62 10.13 -4.68
CA PRO A 99 -9.57 8.82 -4.03
C PRO A 99 -8.40 7.95 -4.48
N GLU A 100 -7.95 8.05 -5.74
CA GLU A 100 -6.79 7.31 -6.23
C GLU A 100 -5.47 7.80 -5.63
N ASP A 101 -5.29 9.12 -5.49
CA ASP A 101 -4.14 9.69 -4.80
C ASP A 101 -4.10 9.25 -3.32
N TRP A 102 -5.29 9.20 -2.70
CA TRP A 102 -5.47 8.67 -1.35
C TRP A 102 -5.13 7.18 -1.25
N GLY A 103 -5.63 6.36 -2.18
CA GLY A 103 -5.34 4.92 -2.23
C GLY A 103 -3.86 4.62 -2.41
N ALA A 104 -3.21 5.29 -3.37
CA ALA A 104 -1.78 5.13 -3.62
C ALA A 104 -0.92 5.61 -2.43
N THR A 105 -1.36 6.67 -1.73
CA THR A 105 -0.73 7.10 -0.48
C THR A 105 -0.91 6.04 0.62
N GLY A 106 -2.11 5.48 0.72
CA GLY A 106 -2.45 4.45 1.71
C GLY A 106 -1.63 3.18 1.54
N ASP A 107 -1.41 2.72 0.31
CA ASP A 107 -0.55 1.57 0.01
C ASP A 107 0.85 1.75 0.59
N ARG A 108 1.45 2.92 0.34
CA ARG A 108 2.79 3.25 0.83
C ARG A 108 2.83 3.37 2.34
N VAL A 109 1.82 4.00 2.94
CA VAL A 109 1.72 4.13 4.41
C VAL A 109 1.60 2.76 5.06
N PHE A 110 0.72 1.89 4.54
CA PHE A 110 0.48 0.56 5.06
C PHE A 110 1.72 -0.33 4.94
N LEU A 111 2.37 -0.35 3.77
CA LEU A 111 3.59 -1.11 3.53
C LEU A 111 4.74 -0.65 4.44
N ALA A 112 4.93 0.67 4.60
CA ALA A 112 5.92 1.23 5.51
C ALA A 112 5.63 0.91 6.98
N TRP A 113 4.35 0.96 7.38
CA TRP A 113 3.92 0.60 8.73
C TRP A 113 4.19 -0.88 9.04
N MET A 114 3.84 -1.79 8.14
CA MET A 114 4.18 -3.21 8.27
C MET A 114 5.70 -3.42 8.37
N ALA A 115 6.48 -2.70 7.57
CA ALA A 115 7.94 -2.77 7.63
C ALA A 115 8.48 -2.34 8.99
N ILE A 116 7.88 -1.32 9.62
CA ILE A 116 8.21 -0.88 10.99
C ILE A 116 7.90 -1.98 12.01
N GLN A 117 6.71 -2.60 11.95
CA GLN A 117 6.35 -3.69 12.86
C GLN A 117 7.34 -4.87 12.75
N MET A 118 7.80 -5.16 11.54
CA MET A 118 8.71 -6.28 11.27
C MET A 118 10.17 -6.03 11.65
N GLN A 119 10.65 -4.78 11.74
CA GLN A 119 12.08 -4.47 11.97
C GLN A 119 12.67 -5.12 13.23
N GLY A 120 11.84 -5.43 14.23
CA GLY A 120 12.25 -6.17 15.43
C GLY A 120 12.23 -7.71 15.33
N GLN A 121 11.66 -8.27 14.27
CA GLN A 121 11.34 -9.71 14.15
C GLN A 121 12.05 -10.41 12.97
N ARG A 122 12.63 -9.65 12.02
CA ARG A 122 13.19 -10.19 10.75
C ARG A 122 14.16 -11.38 10.90
N PRO A 123 15.11 -11.43 11.85
CA PRO A 123 16.05 -12.54 11.93
C PRO A 123 15.41 -13.89 12.28
N GLY A 124 14.33 -13.89 13.08
CA GLY A 124 13.62 -15.10 13.47
C GLY A 124 12.70 -15.63 12.37
N ILE A 125 11.99 -14.71 11.69
CA ILE A 125 10.97 -15.06 10.69
C ILE A 125 11.53 -15.87 9.53
N GLN A 126 12.72 -15.53 9.00
CA GLN A 126 13.30 -16.30 7.88
C GLN A 126 13.65 -17.74 8.28
N GLN A 127 14.20 -17.93 9.48
CA GLN A 127 14.54 -19.25 9.99
C GLN A 127 13.29 -20.08 10.27
N GLU A 128 12.26 -19.46 10.87
CA GLU A 128 10.97 -20.10 11.15
C GLU A 128 10.27 -20.54 9.85
N MET A 129 10.28 -19.71 8.81
CA MET A 129 9.72 -20.09 7.50
C MET A 129 10.47 -21.26 6.87
N ALA A 130 11.82 -21.25 6.90
CA ALA A 130 12.61 -22.35 6.37
C ALA A 130 12.35 -23.66 7.12
N GLN A 131 12.18 -23.57 8.45
CA GLN A 131 11.84 -24.71 9.27
C GLN A 131 10.43 -25.24 8.96
N ALA A 132 9.44 -24.36 8.84
CA ALA A 132 8.07 -24.75 8.53
C ALA A 132 7.95 -25.44 7.14
N LEU A 133 8.70 -24.98 6.13
CA LEU A 133 8.78 -25.65 4.83
C LEU A 133 9.37 -27.06 4.96
N ALA A 134 10.46 -27.20 5.71
CA ALA A 134 11.08 -28.50 5.95
C ALA A 134 10.14 -29.45 6.73
N GLU A 135 9.35 -28.93 7.66
CA GLU A 135 8.35 -29.72 8.39
C GLU A 135 7.25 -30.23 7.46
N ILE A 136 6.72 -29.39 6.55
CA ILE A 136 5.73 -29.82 5.53
C ILE A 136 6.31 -30.91 4.63
N ASP A 137 7.54 -30.71 4.15
CA ASP A 137 8.19 -31.64 3.23
C ASP A 137 8.39 -33.02 3.86
N ASN A 138 8.81 -33.04 5.13
CA ASN A 138 9.14 -34.27 5.84
C ASN A 138 7.94 -34.91 6.55
N ASN A 139 6.78 -34.26 6.63
CA ASN A 139 5.62 -34.81 7.33
C ASN A 139 5.04 -36.03 6.58
N PRO A 140 5.06 -37.25 7.15
CA PRO A 140 4.53 -38.45 6.48
C PRO A 140 3.01 -38.53 6.50
N ASN A 141 2.33 -37.70 7.30
CA ASN A 141 0.87 -37.71 7.46
C ASN A 141 0.16 -36.83 6.42
N LEU A 142 0.91 -36.06 5.62
CA LEU A 142 0.36 -35.20 4.58
C LEU A 142 0.45 -35.88 3.22
N THR A 143 -0.67 -35.85 2.48
CA THR A 143 -0.69 -36.23 1.07
C THR A 143 0.12 -35.24 0.22
N ALA A 144 0.53 -35.65 -0.98
CA ALA A 144 1.24 -34.76 -1.90
C ALA A 144 0.44 -33.49 -2.23
N ALA A 145 -0.88 -33.62 -2.41
CA ALA A 145 -1.76 -32.48 -2.69
C ALA A 145 -1.83 -31.51 -1.49
N GLN A 146 -1.91 -32.03 -0.26
CA GLN A 146 -1.92 -31.21 0.95
C GLN A 146 -0.57 -30.49 1.15
N LYS A 147 0.55 -31.18 0.92
CA LYS A 147 1.87 -30.54 0.97
C LYS A 147 1.98 -29.39 -0.03
N GLU A 148 1.50 -29.61 -1.24
CA GLU A 148 1.54 -28.58 -2.28
C GLU A 148 0.68 -27.36 -1.93
N GLN A 149 -0.53 -27.58 -1.41
CA GLN A 149 -1.38 -26.50 -0.92
C GLN A 149 -0.71 -25.71 0.20
N MET A 150 -0.10 -26.39 1.18
CA MET A 150 0.59 -25.73 2.29
C MET A 150 1.82 -24.94 1.80
N ARG A 151 2.59 -25.47 0.84
CA ARG A 151 3.70 -24.74 0.21
C ARG A 151 3.21 -23.50 -0.54
N ALA A 152 2.11 -23.61 -1.27
CA ALA A 152 1.52 -22.47 -1.98
C ALA A 152 1.12 -21.35 -1.01
N MET A 153 0.47 -21.70 0.11
CA MET A 153 0.15 -20.73 1.17
C MET A 153 1.41 -20.08 1.76
N MET A 154 2.45 -20.86 2.04
CA MET A 154 3.72 -20.32 2.53
C MET A 154 4.44 -19.45 1.50
N GLY A 155 4.37 -19.80 0.22
CA GLY A 155 4.92 -18.98 -0.87
C GLY A 155 4.28 -17.59 -0.91
N GLY A 156 2.96 -17.50 -0.69
CA GLY A 156 2.27 -16.22 -0.54
C GLY A 156 2.79 -15.40 0.65
N ALA A 157 3.03 -16.05 1.79
CA ALA A 157 3.64 -15.40 2.95
C ALA A 157 5.07 -14.89 2.67
N VAL A 158 5.88 -15.65 1.91
CA VAL A 158 7.23 -15.22 1.50
C VAL A 158 7.17 -13.97 0.62
N VAL A 159 6.30 -13.97 -0.39
CA VAL A 159 6.10 -12.80 -1.28
C VAL A 159 5.69 -11.57 -0.48
N ALA A 160 4.74 -11.71 0.46
CA ALA A 160 4.34 -10.63 1.35
C ALA A 160 5.53 -10.08 2.16
N MET A 161 6.37 -10.96 2.73
CA MET A 161 7.56 -10.55 3.50
C MET A 161 8.60 -9.84 2.62
N GLU A 162 8.76 -10.27 1.37
CA GLU A 162 9.62 -9.60 0.39
C GLU A 162 9.10 -8.21 0.07
N GLN A 163 7.80 -8.05 -0.18
CA GLN A 163 7.16 -6.75 -0.42
C GLN A 163 7.36 -5.80 0.77
N ILE A 164 7.11 -6.26 1.99
CA ILE A 164 7.35 -5.48 3.21
C ILE A 164 8.85 -5.13 3.36
N GLY A 165 9.73 -6.06 2.96
CA GLY A 165 11.17 -5.85 2.92
C GLY A 165 11.61 -4.75 1.96
N GLN A 166 10.83 -4.49 0.91
CA GLN A 166 11.09 -3.51 -0.16
C GLN A 166 10.46 -2.13 0.10
N ALA A 167 9.77 -1.94 1.23
CA ALA A 167 9.19 -0.65 1.61
C ALA A 167 10.25 0.49 1.54
N PRO A 168 9.98 1.62 0.86
CA PRO A 168 10.94 2.71 0.75
C PRO A 168 11.38 3.25 2.11
N GLU A 169 12.68 3.46 2.31
CA GLU A 169 13.20 3.92 3.61
C GLU A 169 12.68 5.31 3.99
N GLU A 170 12.44 6.17 3.01
CA GLU A 170 11.84 7.50 3.21
C GLU A 170 10.42 7.42 3.75
N ASP A 171 9.63 6.48 3.24
CA ASP A 171 8.26 6.22 3.68
C ASP A 171 8.25 5.66 5.10
N ILE A 172 9.15 4.72 5.39
CA ILE A 172 9.39 4.22 6.76
C ILE A 172 9.71 5.38 7.72
N ARG A 173 10.58 6.32 7.32
CA ARG A 173 10.91 7.48 8.15
C ARG A 173 9.72 8.41 8.38
N ALA A 174 8.92 8.66 7.33
CA ALA A 174 7.75 9.52 7.42
C ALA A 174 6.63 8.91 8.28
N VAL A 175 6.45 7.59 8.23
CA VAL A 175 5.39 6.88 8.96
C VAL A 175 5.76 6.58 10.41
N ARG A 176 7.05 6.42 10.72
CA ARG A 176 7.52 6.02 12.07
C ARG A 176 6.96 6.86 13.23
N PRO A 177 6.85 8.20 13.15
CA PRO A 177 6.25 9.00 14.23
C PRO A 177 4.76 8.70 14.48
N HIS A 178 4.07 8.14 13.48
CA HIS A 178 2.62 7.88 13.48
C HIS A 178 2.26 6.41 13.74
N ALA A 179 3.24 5.52 13.93
CA ALA A 179 3.01 4.08 14.01
C ALA A 179 2.08 3.65 15.17
N ALA A 180 2.01 4.43 16.24
CA ALA A 180 1.09 4.18 17.36
C ALA A 180 -0.36 4.55 17.04
N GLU A 181 -0.56 5.63 16.28
CA GLU A 181 -1.88 6.09 15.84
C GLU A 181 -2.46 5.13 14.81
N LEU A 182 -1.64 4.71 13.84
CA LEU A 182 -2.00 3.66 12.88
C LEU A 182 -2.40 2.36 13.58
N ARG A 183 -1.67 1.95 14.62
CA ARG A 183 -2.03 0.77 15.42
C ARG A 183 -3.41 0.93 16.07
N ALA A 184 -3.67 2.08 16.69
CA ALA A 184 -4.95 2.32 17.37
C ALA A 184 -6.13 2.28 16.39
N ILE A 185 -5.96 2.80 15.16
CA ILE A 185 -6.98 2.79 14.11
C ILE A 185 -7.24 1.37 13.60
N THR A 186 -6.19 0.55 13.43
CA THR A 186 -6.34 -0.83 12.95
C THR A 186 -6.84 -1.82 14.00
N GLU A 187 -6.72 -1.49 15.30
CA GLU A 187 -7.16 -2.33 16.43
C GLU A 187 -8.50 -1.86 17.02
N ALA A 188 -9.04 -0.73 16.54
CA ALA A 188 -10.36 -0.26 16.92
C ALA A 188 -11.41 -1.04 16.12
N ASP A 189 -11.82 -2.19 16.68
CA ASP A 189 -13.04 -2.93 16.30
C ASP A 189 -14.27 -2.37 17.02
#